data_AF-A0A5D3CL30-F1
#
_entry.id   AF-A0A5D3CL30-F1
#
_cell.length_a   1.000
_cell.length_b   1.000
_cell.length_c   1.000
_cell.angle_alpha   90.00
_cell.angle_beta   90.00
_cell.angle_gamma   90.00
#
_symmetry.space_group_name_H-M   'P 1'
#
loop_
_entity.id
_entity.type
_entity.pdbx_description
1 polymer ?
#
loop_
_entity_poly.entity_id
_entity_poly.type
_entity_poly.pdbx_seq_one_letter_code
_entity_poly.pdbx_strand_id
1 'polypeptide(L)'
;MFYPPSNSSILDGNFRLPLGYQMDATYYYLRLRWSIPCGPNSVITFPGAPWLKPWYWWSWPILPLGLQWHEQRRHTLGYGAEMPLVLIQILLYLGILAMIRLARPNLIKLSHRRSEKLTASFHSALKLTAFWSILAAYALPFFIIPTTIHPLLGWGLYLLGSSTFSFLASTVFLLPLLPLILPSIGILGALLVMAFPFYSDGVVRGLSIFLYAFCAAPVVWSAAVRTAAAIQSSAFFVVKSGETLPSSRFNKWC
;
A
#
# COMPACT_ATOMS: atom_id res chain seq x y z
N MET A 1 -30.16 8.18 -20.00
CA MET A 1 -30.90 7.01 -20.54
C MET A 1 -31.10 7.22 -22.04
N PHE A 2 -31.12 6.15 -22.84
CA PHE A 2 -31.46 6.24 -24.27
C PHE A 2 -32.95 6.53 -24.43
N TYR A 3 -33.29 7.57 -25.19
CA TYR A 3 -34.66 7.88 -25.56
C TYR A 3 -34.89 7.40 -26.99
N PRO A 4 -35.91 6.57 -27.25
CA PRO A 4 -36.29 6.22 -28.60
C PRO A 4 -36.73 7.49 -29.35
N PRO A 5 -36.60 7.52 -30.70
CA PRO A 5 -37.15 8.61 -31.51
C PRO A 5 -38.63 8.80 -31.19
N SER A 6 -39.06 10.04 -30.92
CA SER A 6 -40.45 10.39 -30.60
C SER A 6 -41.44 9.97 -31.70
N ASN A 7 -40.94 9.76 -32.91
CA ASN A 7 -41.75 9.47 -34.09
C ASN A 7 -41.89 7.98 -34.40
N SER A 8 -41.47 7.07 -33.49
CA SER A 8 -41.59 5.60 -33.68
C SER A 8 -40.95 5.04 -34.96
N SER A 9 -40.13 5.83 -35.64
CA SER A 9 -39.47 5.46 -36.88
C SER A 9 -38.45 4.36 -36.60
N ILE A 10 -38.65 3.19 -37.23
CA ILE A 10 -37.66 2.12 -37.24
C ILE A 10 -36.51 2.58 -38.12
N LEU A 11 -35.31 2.61 -37.55
CA LEU A 11 -34.09 2.95 -38.24
C LEU A 11 -33.70 1.76 -39.14
N ASP A 12 -33.82 1.93 -40.46
CA ASP A 12 -33.47 0.89 -41.46
C ASP A 12 -32.01 1.08 -41.95
N GLY A 13 -31.11 0.15 -41.61
CA GLY A 13 -29.68 0.19 -41.98
C GLY A 13 -28.68 0.13 -40.81
N ASN A 14 -27.38 0.27 -41.13
CA ASN A 14 -26.28 0.23 -40.14
C ASN A 14 -26.00 1.62 -39.55
N PHE A 15 -26.69 1.97 -38.47
CA PHE A 15 -26.47 3.24 -37.77
C PHE A 15 -25.31 3.12 -36.78
N ARG A 16 -24.33 4.01 -36.90
CA ARG A 16 -23.24 4.13 -35.92
C ARG A 16 -23.63 5.11 -34.84
N LEU A 17 -23.59 4.67 -33.60
CA LEU A 17 -23.72 5.57 -32.46
C LEU A 17 -22.53 6.54 -32.42
N PRO A 18 -22.76 7.83 -32.15
CA PRO A 18 -21.68 8.78 -31.91
C PRO A 18 -20.78 8.35 -30.73
N LEU A 19 -19.50 8.74 -30.77
CA LEU A 19 -18.49 8.36 -29.77
C LEU A 19 -18.93 8.62 -28.32
N GLY A 20 -19.68 9.70 -28.07
CA GLY A 20 -20.18 10.08 -26.74
C GLY A 20 -21.16 9.09 -26.08
N TYR A 21 -21.71 8.12 -26.84
CA TYR A 21 -22.58 7.07 -26.30
C TYR A 21 -21.84 5.88 -25.70
N GLN A 22 -20.55 5.72 -25.99
CA GLN A 22 -19.70 4.69 -25.40
C GLN A 22 -18.28 5.23 -25.27
N MET A 23 -18.13 6.27 -24.45
CA MET A 23 -16.85 6.93 -24.28
C MET A 23 -15.96 6.07 -23.37
N ASP A 24 -14.83 5.59 -23.87
CA ASP A 24 -13.81 4.99 -23.01
C ASP A 24 -13.13 6.09 -22.19
N ALA A 25 -13.10 5.88 -20.87
CA ALA A 25 -12.43 6.75 -19.91
C ALA A 25 -10.97 7.07 -20.27
N THR A 26 -10.28 6.23 -21.05
CA THR A 26 -8.89 6.49 -21.49
C THR A 26 -8.78 7.67 -22.47
N TYR A 27 -9.78 7.89 -23.32
CA TYR A 27 -9.79 8.99 -24.30
C TYR A 27 -9.87 10.38 -23.65
N TYR A 28 -10.30 10.47 -22.39
CA TYR A 28 -10.29 11.71 -21.64
C TYR A 28 -8.91 12.39 -21.64
N TYR A 29 -7.83 11.61 -21.63
CA TYR A 29 -6.46 12.12 -21.51
C TYR A 29 -5.74 12.45 -22.82
N LEU A 30 -6.16 11.86 -23.95
CA LEU A 30 -5.38 11.98 -25.18
C LEU A 30 -5.56 13.33 -25.89
N ARG A 31 -6.61 14.08 -25.55
CA ARG A 31 -6.83 15.49 -25.96
C ARG A 31 -8.19 16.05 -25.55
N LEU A 32 -9.13 15.20 -25.16
CA LEU A 32 -10.54 15.55 -25.33
C LEU A 32 -11.18 16.28 -24.16
N ARG A 33 -10.63 16.35 -22.93
CA ARG A 33 -11.12 17.21 -21.80
C ARG A 33 -12.68 17.43 -21.73
N TRP A 34 -13.47 16.41 -22.06
CA TRP A 34 -14.94 16.44 -22.30
C TRP A 34 -15.49 17.07 -23.59
N SER A 35 -14.70 17.78 -24.39
CA SER A 35 -15.08 18.26 -25.73
C SER A 35 -15.00 17.14 -26.77
N ILE A 36 -16.12 16.45 -27.01
CA ILE A 36 -16.24 15.49 -28.12
C ILE A 36 -16.77 16.25 -29.35
N PRO A 37 -16.13 16.11 -30.53
CA PRO A 37 -16.51 16.88 -31.72
C PRO A 37 -17.91 16.53 -32.28
N CYS A 38 -18.49 15.39 -31.90
CA CYS A 38 -19.70 14.85 -32.52
C CYS A 38 -20.69 14.27 -31.48
N GLY A 39 -21.35 15.11 -30.67
CA GLY A 39 -22.51 14.70 -29.85
C GLY A 39 -22.29 14.68 -28.33
N PRO A 40 -23.38 14.50 -27.53
CA PRO A 40 -23.34 14.62 -26.09
C PRO A 40 -22.65 13.42 -25.41
N ASN A 41 -21.87 13.69 -24.37
CA ASN A 41 -21.30 12.68 -23.49
C ASN A 41 -22.40 12.04 -22.64
N SER A 42 -22.82 10.83 -23.02
CA SER A 42 -23.97 10.17 -22.41
C SER A 42 -23.56 9.01 -21.50
N VAL A 43 -22.54 8.23 -21.88
CA VAL A 43 -22.08 7.07 -21.11
C VAL A 43 -20.56 6.97 -21.15
N ILE A 44 -19.96 6.88 -19.97
CA ILE A 44 -18.53 6.59 -19.79
C ILE A 44 -18.38 5.12 -19.43
N THR A 45 -17.49 4.43 -20.15
CA THR A 45 -17.14 3.04 -19.91
C THR A 45 -15.70 2.95 -19.42
N PHE A 46 -15.44 1.93 -18.60
CA PHE A 46 -14.10 1.63 -18.09
C PHE A 46 -13.65 0.26 -18.63
N PRO A 47 -13.34 0.13 -19.94
CA PRO A 47 -13.01 -1.16 -20.56
C PRO A 47 -11.66 -1.74 -20.12
N GLY A 48 -10.86 -0.98 -19.38
CA GLY A 48 -9.54 -1.40 -18.89
C GLY A 48 -9.54 -2.64 -17.98
N ALA A 49 -8.33 -3.07 -17.64
CA ALA A 49 -8.07 -4.26 -16.83
C ALA A 49 -8.94 -4.29 -15.55
N PRO A 50 -9.44 -5.47 -15.13
CA PRO A 50 -10.27 -5.58 -13.94
C PRO A 50 -9.63 -4.94 -12.71
N TRP A 51 -8.31 -4.96 -12.56
CA TRP A 51 -7.65 -4.42 -11.39
C TRP A 51 -7.56 -2.88 -11.33
N LEU A 52 -7.83 -2.21 -12.45
CA LEU A 52 -7.78 -0.76 -12.58
C LEU A 52 -9.16 -0.12 -12.53
N LYS A 53 -10.21 -0.89 -12.22
CA LYS A 53 -11.57 -0.35 -12.23
C LYS A 53 -11.73 0.75 -11.18
N PRO A 54 -12.52 1.79 -11.48
CA PRO A 54 -12.56 3.02 -10.68
C PRO A 54 -13.11 2.81 -9.27
N TRP A 55 -13.78 1.68 -9.01
CA TRP A 55 -14.30 1.35 -7.68
C TRP A 55 -13.23 0.88 -6.71
N TYR A 56 -12.03 0.53 -7.16
CA TYR A 56 -10.98 0.12 -6.25
C TYR A 56 -10.29 1.33 -5.62
N TRP A 57 -10.10 1.31 -4.30
CA TRP A 57 -9.44 2.39 -3.57
C TRP A 57 -7.99 2.66 -4.05
N TRP A 58 -7.32 1.67 -4.65
CA TRP A 58 -5.97 1.81 -5.23
C TRP A 58 -5.97 2.24 -6.70
N SER A 59 -7.11 2.23 -7.39
CA SER A 59 -7.18 2.53 -8.83
C SER A 59 -7.02 4.02 -9.13
N TRP A 60 -7.43 4.88 -8.20
CA TRP A 60 -7.03 6.27 -8.21
C TRP A 60 -5.63 6.36 -7.57
N PRO A 61 -4.71 7.17 -8.12
CA PRO A 61 -4.94 8.16 -9.17
C PRO A 61 -4.61 7.64 -10.57
N ILE A 62 -4.26 6.35 -10.72
CA ILE A 62 -3.86 5.73 -12.00
C ILE A 62 -4.89 6.07 -13.10
N LEU A 63 -6.19 5.94 -12.79
CA LEU A 63 -7.28 6.46 -13.63
C LEU A 63 -7.87 7.76 -13.05
N PRO A 64 -8.09 8.82 -13.85
CA PRO A 64 -8.40 10.17 -13.37
C PRO A 64 -9.86 10.29 -12.95
N LEU A 65 -10.73 9.62 -13.72
CA LEU A 65 -12.17 9.62 -13.52
C LEU A 65 -12.56 8.75 -12.31
N GLY A 66 -11.58 8.15 -11.61
CA GLY A 66 -11.81 7.43 -10.37
C GLY A 66 -12.49 8.32 -9.32
N LEU A 67 -12.01 9.55 -9.11
CA LEU A 67 -12.65 10.47 -8.16
C LEU A 67 -14.07 10.86 -8.58
N GLN A 68 -14.29 11.16 -9.87
CA GLN A 68 -15.64 11.47 -10.36
C GLN A 68 -16.60 10.29 -10.21
N TRP A 69 -16.12 9.08 -10.44
CA TRP A 69 -16.90 7.87 -10.19
C TRP A 69 -17.26 7.72 -8.70
N HIS A 70 -16.28 7.96 -7.82
CA HIS A 70 -16.47 7.93 -6.36
C HIS A 70 -17.39 9.05 -5.84
N GLU A 71 -17.43 10.19 -6.51
CA GLU A 71 -18.37 11.28 -6.25
C GLU A 71 -19.79 10.89 -6.67
N GLN A 72 -19.97 10.33 -7.87
CA GLN A 72 -21.25 9.79 -8.31
C GLN A 72 -21.76 8.66 -7.40
N ARG A 73 -20.86 7.77 -6.95
CA ARG A 73 -21.18 6.73 -5.96
C ARG A 73 -21.65 7.36 -4.65
N ARG A 74 -20.96 8.41 -4.17
CA ARG A 74 -21.33 9.10 -2.94
C ARG A 74 -22.76 9.62 -2.99
N HIS A 75 -23.18 10.18 -4.13
CA HIS A 75 -24.52 10.71 -4.33
C HIS A 75 -25.62 9.65 -4.49
N THR A 76 -25.29 8.49 -5.06
CA THR A 76 -26.29 7.45 -5.38
C THR A 76 -26.41 6.35 -4.33
N LEU A 77 -25.27 5.84 -3.84
CA LEU A 77 -25.18 4.69 -2.92
C LEU A 77 -24.56 5.04 -1.57
N GLY A 78 -23.68 6.05 -1.53
CA GLY A 78 -22.87 6.37 -0.36
C GLY A 78 -21.77 5.34 -0.09
N TYR A 79 -21.22 5.38 1.13
CA TYR A 79 -20.21 4.44 1.65
C TYR A 79 -20.64 3.77 2.97
N GLY A 80 -21.92 3.91 3.34
CA GLY A 80 -22.42 3.55 4.67
C GLY A 80 -22.25 2.06 5.00
N ALA A 81 -22.33 1.19 3.99
CA ALA A 81 -22.16 -0.26 4.18
C ALA A 81 -20.73 -0.64 4.57
N GLU A 82 -19.73 0.09 4.06
CA GLU A 82 -18.31 -0.19 4.31
C GLU A 82 -17.76 0.54 5.54
N MET A 83 -18.39 1.65 5.97
CA MET A 83 -17.90 2.47 7.09
C MET A 83 -17.71 1.71 8.41
N PRO A 84 -18.60 0.78 8.85
CA PRO A 84 -18.38 0.03 10.08
C PRO A 84 -17.07 -0.77 10.05
N LEU A 85 -16.77 -1.42 8.92
CA LEU A 85 -15.53 -2.18 8.74
C LEU A 85 -14.31 -1.27 8.78
N VAL A 86 -14.39 -0.09 8.14
CA VAL A 86 -13.31 0.91 8.19
C VAL A 86 -13.04 1.36 9.62
N LEU A 87 -14.08 1.69 10.39
CA LEU A 87 -13.93 2.12 11.79
C LEU A 87 -13.30 1.03 12.64
N ILE A 88 -13.74 -0.23 12.48
CA ILE A 88 -13.14 -1.38 13.16
C ILE A 88 -11.66 -1.51 12.80
N GLN A 89 -11.29 -1.37 11.52
CA GLN A 89 -9.88 -1.43 11.09
C GLN A 89 -9.03 -0.34 11.73
N ILE A 90 -9.52 0.91 11.75
CA ILE A 90 -8.83 2.04 12.40
C ILE A 90 -8.62 1.74 13.89
N LEU A 91 -9.68 1.34 14.59
CA LEU A 91 -9.60 1.03 16.02
C LEU A 91 -8.65 -0.14 16.30
N LEU A 92 -8.65 -1.18 15.46
CA LEU A 92 -7.74 -2.30 15.59
C LEU A 92 -6.28 -1.86 15.38
N TYR A 93 -5.98 -1.08 14.34
CA TYR A 93 -4.62 -0.60 14.10
C TYR A 93 -4.13 0.31 15.23
N LEU A 94 -4.96 1.24 15.71
CA LEU A 94 -4.63 2.09 16.85
C LEU A 94 -4.46 1.28 18.15
N GLY A 95 -5.33 0.28 18.38
CA GLY A 95 -5.23 -0.63 19.51
C GLY A 95 -3.94 -1.43 19.50
N ILE A 96 -3.56 -1.98 18.34
CA ILE A 96 -2.28 -2.68 18.15
C ILE A 96 -1.11 -1.74 18.44
N LEU A 97 -1.11 -0.52 17.89
CA LEU A 97 -0.06 0.47 18.17
C LEU A 97 0.07 0.79 19.65
N ALA A 98 -1.06 1.02 20.35
CA ALA A 98 -1.08 1.29 21.78
C ALA A 98 -0.52 0.10 22.57
N MET A 99 -0.97 -1.12 22.26
CA MET A 99 -0.50 -2.35 22.92
C MET A 99 0.99 -2.59 22.69
N ILE A 100 1.50 -2.39 21.47
CA ILE A 100 2.93 -2.54 21.19
C ILE A 100 3.74 -1.52 22.01
N ARG A 101 3.31 -0.26 22.08
CA ARG A 101 4.02 0.78 22.86
C ARG A 101 4.07 0.42 24.34
N LEU A 102 2.97 -0.10 24.90
CA LEU A 102 2.89 -0.54 26.29
C LEU A 102 3.74 -1.79 26.56
N ALA A 103 3.73 -2.76 25.63
CA ALA A 103 4.44 -4.03 25.79
C ALA A 103 5.94 -3.94 25.48
N ARG A 104 6.37 -2.95 24.67
CA ARG A 104 7.76 -2.78 24.20
C ARG A 104 8.85 -2.93 25.26
N PRO A 105 8.81 -2.25 26.43
CA PRO A 105 9.86 -2.40 27.44
C PRO A 105 9.98 -3.84 27.95
N ASN A 106 8.84 -4.52 28.16
CA ASN A 106 8.81 -5.91 28.61
C ASN A 106 9.27 -6.88 27.51
N LEU A 107 8.90 -6.63 26.25
CA LEU A 107 9.31 -7.45 25.11
C LEU A 107 10.82 -7.36 24.84
N ILE A 108 11.40 -6.17 24.96
CA ILE A 108 12.86 -5.98 24.84
C ILE A 108 13.59 -6.78 25.94
N LYS A 109 13.10 -6.68 27.19
CA LYS A 109 13.66 -7.42 28.33
C LYS A 109 13.59 -8.94 28.15
N LEU A 110 12.45 -9.45 27.66
CA LEU A 110 12.24 -10.87 27.38
C LEU A 110 13.10 -11.37 26.21
N SER A 111 13.26 -10.55 25.16
CA SER A 111 14.06 -10.90 23.98
C SER A 111 15.54 -11.05 24.32
N HIS A 112 16.10 -10.13 25.13
CA HIS A 112 17.47 -10.27 25.63
C HIS A 112 17.68 -11.58 26.41
N ARG A 113 16.76 -11.94 27.30
CA ARG A 113 16.81 -13.20 28.05
C ARG A 113 16.67 -14.45 27.18
N ARG A 114 15.92 -14.34 26.07
CA ARG A 114 15.67 -15.45 25.12
C ARG A 114 16.88 -15.72 24.23
N SER A 115 17.60 -14.67 23.86
CA SER A 115 18.82 -14.73 23.04
C SER A 115 19.85 -15.70 23.63
N GLU A 116 20.05 -15.67 24.94
CA GLU A 116 21.07 -16.49 25.63
C GLU A 116 20.84 -18.01 25.55
N LYS A 117 19.64 -18.47 25.16
CA LYS A 117 19.25 -19.90 25.23
C LYS A 117 18.87 -20.52 23.88
N LEU A 118 18.94 -19.77 22.77
CA LEU A 118 18.39 -20.22 21.49
C LEU A 118 19.41 -21.07 20.71
N THR A 119 19.01 -22.29 20.31
CA THR A 119 19.85 -23.18 19.49
C THR A 119 19.87 -22.75 18.01
N ALA A 120 20.93 -23.14 17.28
CA ALA A 120 21.19 -22.70 15.90
C ALA A 120 20.04 -22.98 14.90
N SER A 121 19.28 -24.06 15.07
CA SER A 121 18.13 -24.39 14.21
C SER A 121 17.00 -23.36 14.30
N PHE A 122 16.65 -22.94 15.52
CA PHE A 122 15.61 -21.92 15.77
C PHE A 122 15.97 -20.56 15.19
N HIS A 123 17.26 -20.31 14.98
CA HIS A 123 17.73 -19.06 14.42
C HIS A 123 17.31 -18.87 12.96
N SER A 124 17.40 -19.94 12.15
CA SER A 124 16.97 -19.92 10.75
C SER A 124 15.46 -19.68 10.60
N ALA A 125 14.66 -20.36 11.44
CA ALA A 125 13.20 -20.20 11.47
C ALA A 125 12.79 -18.78 11.87
N LEU A 126 13.49 -18.17 12.84
CA LEU A 126 13.23 -16.80 13.27
C LEU A 126 13.50 -15.79 12.15
N LYS A 127 14.60 -15.94 11.39
CA LYS A 127 14.91 -15.10 10.22
C LYS A 127 13.83 -15.20 9.15
N LEU A 128 13.43 -16.43 8.81
CA LEU A 128 12.39 -16.67 7.81
C LEU A 128 11.07 -16.04 8.25
N THR A 129 10.70 -16.19 9.52
CA THR A 129 9.49 -15.59 10.10
C THR A 129 9.56 -14.06 10.06
N ALA A 130 10.70 -13.45 10.38
CA ALA A 130 10.89 -12.01 10.31
C ALA A 130 10.72 -11.48 8.88
N PHE A 131 11.31 -12.16 7.90
CA PHE A 131 11.16 -11.81 6.48
C PHE A 131 9.69 -11.87 6.03
N TRP A 132 8.99 -12.98 6.30
CA TRP A 132 7.57 -13.11 5.96
C TRP A 132 6.69 -12.11 6.70
N SER A 133 7.01 -11.78 7.95
CA SER A 133 6.27 -10.77 8.71
C SER A 133 6.40 -9.38 8.10
N ILE A 134 7.56 -9.01 7.56
CA ILE A 134 7.75 -7.74 6.85
C ILE A 134 6.95 -7.74 5.56
N LEU A 135 7.00 -8.82 4.77
CA LEU A 135 6.22 -8.91 3.53
C LEU A 135 4.71 -8.86 3.81
N ALA A 136 4.25 -9.60 4.82
CA ALA A 136 2.86 -9.60 5.26
C ALA A 136 2.40 -8.23 5.78
N ALA A 137 3.29 -7.44 6.39
CA ALA A 137 2.96 -6.10 6.86
C ALA A 137 2.48 -5.18 5.72
N TYR A 138 2.97 -5.37 4.50
CA TYR A 138 2.56 -4.60 3.32
C TYR A 138 1.47 -5.29 2.50
N ALA A 139 1.44 -6.62 2.47
CA ALA A 139 0.43 -7.37 1.72
C ALA A 139 -0.93 -7.41 2.42
N LEU A 140 -0.98 -7.65 3.73
CA LEU A 140 -2.24 -7.83 4.46
C LEU A 140 -3.16 -6.61 4.43
N PRO A 141 -2.69 -5.37 4.71
CA PRO A 141 -3.56 -4.20 4.63
C PRO A 141 -4.20 -4.04 3.24
N PHE A 142 -3.47 -4.40 2.17
CA PHE A 142 -4.00 -4.29 0.81
C PHE A 142 -5.26 -5.13 0.59
N PHE A 143 -5.29 -6.37 1.10
CA PHE A 143 -6.40 -7.31 0.90
C PHE A 143 -7.55 -7.12 1.90
N ILE A 144 -7.27 -6.60 3.09
CA ILE A 144 -8.27 -6.44 4.16
C ILE A 144 -9.12 -5.18 3.94
N ILE A 145 -8.55 -4.13 3.32
CA ILE A 145 -9.27 -2.88 3.09
C ILE A 145 -10.40 -3.12 2.08
N PRO A 146 -11.66 -2.77 2.41
CA PRO A 146 -12.78 -2.91 1.50
C PRO A 146 -12.53 -2.18 0.19
N THR A 147 -12.78 -2.88 -0.92
CA THR A 147 -12.36 -2.44 -2.26
C THR A 147 -13.01 -1.13 -2.68
N THR A 148 -14.27 -0.91 -2.31
CA THR A 148 -15.17 0.14 -2.78
C THR A 148 -15.11 1.46 -2.03
N ILE A 149 -14.23 1.61 -1.04
CA ILE A 149 -14.12 2.84 -0.26
C ILE A 149 -13.47 3.98 -1.04
N HIS A 150 -13.66 5.20 -0.56
CA HIS A 150 -13.03 6.37 -1.14
C HIS A 150 -11.50 6.21 -1.20
N PRO A 151 -10.82 6.53 -2.33
CA PRO A 151 -9.39 6.28 -2.50
C PRO A 151 -8.51 6.91 -1.43
N LEU A 152 -8.75 8.17 -1.09
CA LEU A 152 -8.00 8.86 -0.02
C LEU A 152 -8.11 8.15 1.34
N LEU A 153 -9.28 7.59 1.65
CA LEU A 153 -9.51 6.83 2.87
C LEU A 153 -8.75 5.49 2.82
N GLY A 154 -8.80 4.82 1.66
CA GLY A 154 -8.04 3.58 1.44
C GLY A 154 -6.53 3.77 1.52
N TRP A 155 -5.99 4.88 0.99
CA TRP A 155 -4.58 5.21 1.15
C TRP A 155 -4.21 5.43 2.61
N GLY A 156 -5.03 6.18 3.34
CA GLY A 156 -4.84 6.40 4.78
C GLY A 156 -4.84 5.09 5.56
N LEU A 157 -5.83 4.22 5.33
CA LEU A 157 -5.92 2.89 5.95
C LEU A 157 -4.74 2.00 5.59
N TYR A 158 -4.31 2.00 4.33
CA TYR A 158 -3.19 1.20 3.87
C TYR A 158 -1.87 1.64 4.52
N LEU A 159 -1.61 2.94 4.56
CA LEU A 159 -0.42 3.51 5.20
C LEU A 159 -0.45 3.29 6.73
N LEU A 160 -1.62 3.45 7.36
CA LEU A 160 -1.79 3.18 8.78
C LEU A 160 -1.56 1.71 9.12
N GLY A 161 -2.18 0.79 8.38
CA GLY A 161 -2.05 -0.65 8.56
C GLY A 161 -0.62 -1.14 8.31
N SER A 162 -0.02 -0.73 7.20
CA SER A 162 1.37 -1.11 6.86
C SER A 162 2.39 -0.58 7.86
N SER A 163 2.23 0.66 8.33
CA SER A 163 3.08 1.23 9.38
C SER A 163 2.88 0.52 10.72
N THR A 164 1.65 0.16 11.07
CA THR A 164 1.32 -0.56 12.31
C THR A 164 1.96 -1.94 12.33
N PHE A 165 1.80 -2.72 11.26
CA PHE A 165 2.42 -4.05 11.18
C PHE A 165 3.94 -3.99 11.04
N SER A 166 4.49 -2.98 10.37
CA SER A 166 5.93 -2.74 10.32
C SER A 166 6.50 -2.39 11.71
N PHE A 167 5.78 -1.59 12.50
CA PHE A 167 6.14 -1.28 13.89
C PHE A 167 6.05 -2.51 14.79
N LEU A 168 5.04 -3.36 14.57
CA LEU A 168 4.91 -4.65 15.25
C LEU A 168 6.12 -5.56 14.95
N ALA A 169 6.44 -5.75 13.68
CA ALA A 169 7.58 -6.55 13.25
C ALA A 169 8.91 -5.99 13.81
N SER A 170 9.09 -4.67 13.75
CA SER A 170 10.26 -3.99 14.34
C SER A 170 10.38 -4.26 15.83
N THR A 171 9.28 -4.23 16.58
CA THR A 171 9.30 -4.44 18.03
C THR A 171 9.53 -5.92 18.40
N VAL A 172 8.90 -6.85 17.69
CA VAL A 172 9.01 -8.30 17.96
C VAL A 172 10.41 -8.82 17.61
N PHE A 173 10.97 -8.38 16.48
CA PHE A 173 12.27 -8.85 15.99
C PHE A 173 13.45 -7.90 16.33
N LEU A 174 13.20 -6.84 17.10
CA LEU A 174 14.19 -5.80 17.45
C LEU A 174 14.87 -5.17 16.23
N LEU A 175 14.15 -5.03 15.11
CA LEU A 175 14.67 -4.47 13.87
C LEU A 175 14.65 -2.94 13.91
N PRO A 176 15.57 -2.26 13.22
CA PRO A 176 15.56 -0.80 13.11
C PRO A 176 14.28 -0.35 12.41
N LEU A 177 13.51 0.54 13.06
CA LEU A 177 12.20 0.95 12.57
C LEU A 177 12.27 1.79 11.29
N LEU A 178 13.27 2.67 11.19
CA LEU A 178 13.38 3.64 10.09
C LEU A 178 13.44 2.96 8.71
N PRO A 179 14.31 1.95 8.47
CA PRO A 179 14.28 1.18 7.22
C PRO A 179 12.95 0.49 6.93
N LEU A 180 12.19 0.09 7.95
CA LEU A 180 10.91 -0.60 7.77
C LEU A 180 9.76 0.36 7.41
N ILE A 181 9.81 1.62 7.84
CA ILE A 181 8.78 2.64 7.51
C ILE A 181 9.08 3.34 6.17
N LEU A 182 10.35 3.35 5.74
CA LEU A 182 10.77 4.06 4.53
C LEU A 182 10.00 3.67 3.26
N PRO A 183 9.65 2.38 3.03
CA PRO A 183 8.79 2.01 1.91
C PRO A 183 7.40 2.64 1.98
N SER A 184 6.76 2.72 3.16
CA SER A 184 5.47 3.42 3.32
C SER A 184 5.57 4.91 2.97
N ILE A 185 6.67 5.58 3.34
CA ILE A 185 6.93 6.98 2.94
C ILE A 185 7.12 7.09 1.42
N GLY A 186 7.88 6.16 0.84
CA GLY A 186 8.08 6.07 -0.61
C GLY A 186 6.77 5.87 -1.37
N ILE A 187 5.87 5.02 -0.86
CA ILE A 187 4.53 4.80 -1.41
C ILE A 187 3.69 6.07 -1.29
N LEU A 188 3.68 6.74 -0.15
CA LEU A 188 2.97 8.01 0.03
C LEU A 188 3.46 9.06 -0.98
N GLY A 189 4.77 9.23 -1.14
CA GLY A 189 5.32 10.16 -2.13
C GLY A 189 4.94 9.78 -3.56
N ALA A 190 4.93 8.49 -3.91
CA ALA A 190 4.46 8.03 -5.22
C ALA A 190 2.98 8.37 -5.43
N LEU A 191 2.13 8.12 -4.43
CA LEU A 191 0.70 8.45 -4.47
C LEU A 191 0.49 9.96 -4.65
N LEU A 192 1.25 10.80 -3.95
CA LEU A 192 1.18 12.26 -4.08
C LEU A 192 1.63 12.76 -5.46
N VAL A 193 2.77 12.26 -5.97
CA VAL A 193 3.24 12.55 -7.32
C VAL A 193 2.16 12.15 -8.32
N MET A 194 1.60 10.95 -8.19
CA MET A 194 0.54 10.56 -9.11
C MET A 194 -0.72 11.42 -8.94
N ALA A 195 -1.11 11.81 -7.72
CA ALA A 195 -2.33 12.59 -7.45
C ALA A 195 -2.27 14.04 -7.94
N PHE A 196 -1.08 14.56 -8.21
CA PHE A 196 -0.88 15.99 -8.42
C PHE A 196 -1.58 16.50 -9.70
N PRO A 197 -2.35 17.60 -9.65
CA PRO A 197 -3.16 18.05 -10.78
C PRO A 197 -2.37 18.86 -11.83
N PHE A 198 -1.10 19.17 -11.61
CA PHE A 198 -0.33 20.10 -12.47
C PHE A 198 0.18 19.49 -13.78
N TYR A 199 -0.09 18.22 -14.04
CA TYR A 199 0.32 17.59 -15.29
C TYR A 199 -0.57 18.05 -16.45
N SER A 200 0.05 18.56 -17.52
CA SER A 200 -0.66 18.97 -18.73
C SER A 200 -1.37 17.80 -19.41
N ASP A 201 -0.69 16.65 -19.45
CA ASP A 201 -1.09 15.42 -20.14
C ASP A 201 -0.57 14.17 -19.40
N GLY A 202 -1.11 13.00 -19.76
CA GLY A 202 -0.71 11.72 -19.18
C GLY A 202 0.76 11.36 -19.38
N VAL A 203 1.40 11.87 -20.44
CA VAL A 203 2.82 11.63 -20.73
C VAL A 203 3.72 12.31 -19.69
N VAL A 204 3.48 13.61 -19.42
CA VAL A 204 4.26 14.37 -18.43
C VAL A 204 4.09 13.76 -17.03
N ARG A 205 2.88 13.31 -16.72
CA ARG A 205 2.60 12.57 -15.49
C ARG A 205 3.40 11.27 -15.41
N GLY A 206 3.41 10.46 -16.47
CA GLY A 206 4.19 9.23 -16.56
C GLY A 206 5.69 9.47 -16.35
N LEU A 207 6.26 10.48 -17.01
CA LEU A 207 7.67 10.87 -16.84
C LEU A 207 7.98 11.32 -15.41
N SER A 208 7.07 12.05 -14.77
CA SER A 208 7.23 12.50 -13.38
C SER A 208 7.21 11.33 -12.38
N ILE A 209 6.34 10.34 -12.61
CA ILE A 209 6.31 9.11 -11.81
C ILE A 209 7.61 8.32 -11.98
N PHE A 210 8.09 8.20 -13.22
CA PHE A 210 9.36 7.53 -13.51
C PHE A 210 10.53 8.22 -12.83
N LEU A 211 10.61 9.56 -12.91
CA LEU A 211 11.65 10.34 -12.24
C LEU A 211 11.59 10.15 -10.72
N TYR A 212 10.40 10.19 -10.13
CA TYR A 212 10.22 9.92 -8.71
C TYR A 212 10.71 8.51 -8.34
N ALA A 213 10.32 7.49 -9.11
CA ALA A 213 10.73 6.11 -8.86
C ALA A 213 12.25 5.94 -8.98
N PHE A 214 12.87 6.57 -9.98
CA PHE A 214 14.32 6.58 -10.17
C PHE A 214 15.04 7.21 -8.96
N CYS A 215 14.55 8.35 -8.46
CA CYS A 215 15.11 9.01 -7.28
C CYS A 215 14.86 8.23 -5.98
N ALA A 216 13.71 7.57 -5.85
CA ALA A 216 13.33 6.80 -4.66
C ALA A 216 14.03 5.43 -4.60
N ALA A 217 14.36 4.82 -5.74
CA ALA A 217 14.98 3.50 -5.84
C ALA A 217 16.24 3.33 -4.98
N PRO A 218 17.27 4.20 -5.01
CA PRO A 218 18.46 4.03 -4.16
C PRO A 218 18.13 4.14 -2.67
N VAL A 219 17.16 4.98 -2.30
CA VAL A 219 16.73 5.15 -0.91
C VAL A 219 16.04 3.87 -0.41
N VAL A 220 15.08 3.34 -1.18
CA VAL A 220 14.38 2.09 -0.85
C VAL A 220 15.36 0.89 -0.84
N TRP A 221 16.29 0.84 -1.79
CA TRP A 221 17.33 -0.19 -1.83
C TRP A 221 18.21 -0.14 -0.58
N SER A 222 18.65 1.06 -0.17
CA SER A 222 19.45 1.22 1.05
C SER A 222 18.70 0.75 2.29
N ALA A 223 17.38 0.99 2.36
CA ALA A 223 16.54 0.46 3.44
C ALA A 223 16.45 -1.06 3.39
N ALA A 224 16.25 -1.65 2.20
CA ALA A 224 16.21 -3.10 2.03
C ALA A 224 17.52 -3.80 2.43
N VAL A 225 18.68 -3.21 2.07
CA VAL A 225 19.98 -3.73 2.50
C VAL A 225 20.14 -3.62 4.01
N ARG A 226 19.71 -2.51 4.63
CA ARG A 226 19.75 -2.33 6.09
C ARG A 226 18.83 -3.28 6.83
N THR A 227 17.64 -3.58 6.31
CA THR A 227 16.74 -4.57 6.91
C THR A 227 17.29 -5.97 6.77
N ALA A 228 17.82 -6.35 5.60
CA ALA A 228 18.47 -7.64 5.39
C ALA A 228 19.69 -7.82 6.32
N ALA A 229 20.53 -6.79 6.43
CA ALA A 229 21.66 -6.79 7.35
C ALA A 229 21.20 -6.90 8.81
N ALA A 230 20.12 -6.22 9.21
CA ALA A 230 19.56 -6.30 10.56
C ALA A 230 18.98 -7.69 10.89
N ILE A 231 18.32 -8.34 9.92
CA ILE A 231 17.83 -9.73 10.04
C ILE A 231 19.00 -10.70 10.12
N GLN A 232 20.11 -10.42 9.43
CA GLN A 232 21.33 -11.21 9.52
C GLN A 232 22.08 -10.97 10.83
N SER A 233 22.10 -9.73 11.35
CA SER A 233 22.84 -9.34 12.54
C SER A 233 22.11 -9.65 13.85
N SER A 234 20.78 -9.71 13.83
CA SER A 234 20.00 -10.29 14.92
C SER A 234 20.32 -11.78 15.14
N ALA A 235 21.06 -12.41 14.21
CA ALA A 235 21.82 -13.65 14.41
C ALA A 235 23.13 -13.49 15.14
N PHE A 236 23.91 -12.50 14.74
CA PHE A 236 25.30 -12.37 15.11
C PHE A 236 25.51 -11.89 16.55
N PHE A 237 24.62 -11.03 17.06
CA PHE A 237 24.65 -10.64 18.48
C PHE A 237 24.45 -11.83 19.43
N VAL A 238 23.84 -12.92 18.95
CA VAL A 238 23.65 -14.16 19.71
C VAL A 238 24.89 -15.04 19.66
N VAL A 239 25.52 -15.18 18.49
CA VAL A 239 26.72 -16.01 18.29
C VAL A 239 27.93 -15.44 19.03
N LYS A 240 28.13 -14.11 19.01
CA LYS A 240 29.30 -13.48 19.64
C LYS A 240 29.25 -13.48 21.17
N SER A 241 28.07 -13.65 21.77
CA SER A 241 27.94 -13.85 23.23
C SER A 241 28.23 -15.30 23.67
N GLY A 242 28.35 -16.23 22.72
CA GLY A 242 28.76 -17.61 22.97
C GLY A 242 30.28 -17.83 22.96
N GLU A 243 31.07 -16.81 22.59
CA GLU A 243 32.53 -16.90 22.47
C GLU A 243 33.25 -15.81 23.29
N THR A 244 33.03 -15.77 24.60
CA THR A 244 33.94 -15.17 25.62
C THR A 244 33.48 -15.71 26.99
N LEU A 245 34.21 -16.46 27.83
CA LEU A 245 35.64 -16.70 28.03
C LEU A 245 35.95 -18.22 28.12
N PRO A 246 37.15 -18.69 27.75
CA PRO A 246 37.69 -19.91 28.34
C PRO A 246 37.87 -19.67 29.85
N SER A 247 37.40 -20.60 30.66
CA SER A 247 37.62 -20.63 32.10
C SER A 247 39.12 -20.66 32.40
N SER A 248 39.72 -19.50 32.68
CA SER A 248 41.03 -19.47 33.33
C SER A 248 40.84 -19.94 34.77
N ARG A 249 40.94 -21.26 34.93
CA ARG A 249 41.12 -21.95 36.21
C ARG A 249 42.43 -21.45 36.82
N PHE A 250 42.40 -20.31 37.50
CA PHE A 250 43.51 -19.88 38.35
C PHE A 250 43.37 -20.61 39.68
N ASN A 251 44.15 -21.67 39.81
CA ASN A 251 44.29 -22.44 41.03
C ASN A 251 44.70 -21.52 42.19
N LYS A 252 43.96 -21.59 43.30
CA LYS A 252 44.56 -21.41 44.62
C LYS A 252 45.65 -22.47 44.79
N TRP A 253 46.77 -22.11 45.42
CA TRP A 253 47.54 -22.84 46.45
C TRP A 253 49.02 -22.39 46.42
N CYS A 254 49.52 -22.11 47.62
CA CYS A 254 50.85 -21.63 48.04
C CYS A 254 51.11 -20.12 47.94
#